data_AF-A0A8T1K9P9-F1
#
_entry.id   AF-A0A8T1K9P9-F1
#
_cell.length_a   1.000
_cell.length_b   1.000
_cell.length_c   1.000
_cell.angle_alpha   90.00
_cell.angle_beta   90.00
_cell.angle_gamma   90.00
#
_symmetry.space_group_name_H-M   'P 1'
#
loop_
_entity.id
_entity.type
_entity.pdbx_description
1 polymer ?
#
loop_
_entity_poly.entity_id
_entity_poly.type
_entity_poly.pdbx_seq_one_letter_code
_entity_poly.pdbx_strand_id
1 'polypeptide(L)'
;MAGAMDNAGEDDFEVDFQDSSLGAEQRRLFAEMLKGMRDLFVETSKKPGRTELLKFSIDTGTHLPIKQPPYRVSKAEGDVMESEIQEYLDLVLLDLRLAPGPVLC
;
A
#
# COMPACT_ATOMS: atom_id res chain seq x y z
N MET A 1 37.50 2.10 10.31
CA MET A 1 36.16 1.52 10.52
C MET A 1 35.43 1.59 9.20
N ALA A 2 35.29 0.47 8.51
CA ALA A 2 34.45 0.36 7.32
C ALA A 2 33.03 0.05 7.80
N GLY A 3 32.08 0.94 7.52
CA GLY A 3 30.66 0.75 7.74
C GLY A 3 29.98 0.68 6.37
N ALA A 4 29.31 -0.45 6.12
CA ALA A 4 28.86 -0.91 4.82
C ALA A 4 27.86 0.04 4.14
N MET A 5 28.00 0.13 2.82
CA MET A 5 27.03 0.68 1.89
C MET A 5 25.78 -0.22 1.93
N ASP A 6 24.66 0.29 2.44
CA ASP A 6 23.39 -0.43 2.32
C ASP A 6 22.82 -0.24 0.91
N ASN A 7 22.49 -1.37 0.33
CA ASN A 7 22.13 -1.63 -1.06
C ASN A 7 21.19 -0.57 -1.65
N ALA A 8 21.69 0.15 -2.66
CA ALA A 8 20.84 0.82 -3.64
C ALA A 8 20.01 -0.27 -4.32
N GLY A 9 18.75 -0.40 -3.91
CA GLY A 9 17.78 -1.24 -4.59
C GLY A 9 17.78 -0.86 -6.07
N GLU A 10 17.87 -1.87 -6.92
CA GLU A 10 17.85 -1.72 -8.36
C GLU A 10 16.67 -0.82 -8.77
N ASP A 11 17.00 0.19 -9.55
CA ASP A 11 16.11 1.28 -9.95
C ASP A 11 15.04 0.77 -10.94
N ASP A 12 14.02 0.09 -10.43
CA ASP A 12 12.92 -0.50 -11.23
C ASP A 12 11.93 0.55 -11.79
N PHE A 13 12.27 1.84 -11.70
CA PHE A 13 11.47 2.92 -12.27
C PHE A 13 11.88 3.14 -13.73
N GLU A 14 11.54 2.17 -14.56
CA GLU A 14 11.70 2.23 -16.00
C GLU A 14 10.60 3.11 -16.61
N VAL A 15 11.01 4.18 -17.29
CA VAL A 15 10.08 5.09 -17.98
C VAL A 15 10.11 4.76 -19.47
N ASP A 16 8.99 4.26 -19.98
CA ASP A 16 8.83 3.97 -21.41
C ASP A 16 8.54 5.25 -22.21
N PHE A 17 9.29 5.43 -23.30
CA PHE A 17 9.20 6.56 -24.22
C PHE A 17 8.94 6.14 -25.67
N GLN A 18 8.58 4.87 -25.93
CA GLN A 18 8.44 4.31 -27.28
C GLN A 18 7.52 5.13 -28.19
N ASP A 19 6.42 5.68 -27.65
CA ASP A 19 5.44 6.47 -28.41
C ASP A 19 5.64 8.00 -28.29
N SER A 20 6.77 8.46 -27.74
CA SER A 20 6.99 9.89 -27.50
C SER A 20 7.73 10.59 -28.65
N SER A 21 7.32 11.83 -28.97
CA SER A 21 8.02 12.71 -29.90
C SER A 21 9.26 13.41 -29.30
N LEU A 22 9.65 13.04 -28.08
CA LEU A 22 10.74 13.66 -27.32
C LEU A 22 12.10 13.28 -27.90
N GLY A 23 13.01 14.26 -27.98
CA GLY A 23 14.42 14.02 -28.31
C GLY A 23 15.20 13.34 -27.17
N ALA A 24 16.40 12.84 -27.46
CA ALA A 24 17.21 12.09 -26.49
C ALA A 24 17.48 12.86 -25.17
N GLU A 25 17.87 14.13 -25.28
CA GLU A 25 18.11 14.99 -24.09
C GLU A 25 16.83 15.29 -23.31
N GLN A 26 15.69 15.43 -24.00
CA GLN A 26 14.40 15.66 -23.33
C GLN A 26 13.95 14.41 -22.58
N ARG A 27 14.10 13.23 -23.17
CA ARG A 27 13.80 11.94 -22.51
C ARG A 27 14.65 11.77 -21.26
N ARG A 28 15.95 12.10 -21.33
CA ARG A 28 16.84 12.07 -20.17
C ARG A 28 16.37 13.02 -19.06
N LEU A 29 16.14 14.29 -19.39
CA LEU A 29 15.73 15.30 -18.40
C LEU A 29 14.38 14.95 -17.76
N PHE A 30 13.44 14.43 -18.56
CA PHE A 30 12.12 14.05 -18.08
C PHE A 30 12.16 12.80 -17.20
N ALA A 31 12.97 11.80 -17.56
CA ALA A 31 13.19 10.62 -16.72
C ALA A 31 13.80 11.00 -15.36
N GLU A 32 14.78 11.91 -15.34
CA GLU A 32 15.39 12.42 -14.10
C GLU A 32 14.36 13.14 -13.22
N MET A 33 13.51 13.98 -13.82
CA MET A 33 12.42 14.66 -13.13
C MET A 33 11.40 13.66 -12.55
N LEU A 34 10.98 12.65 -13.31
CA LEU A 34 10.03 11.65 -12.84
C LEU A 34 10.60 10.79 -11.72
N LYS A 35 11.88 10.42 -11.79
CA LYS A 35 12.57 9.73 -10.70
C LYS A 35 12.62 10.59 -9.43
N GLY A 36 12.78 11.91 -9.58
CA GLY A 36 12.74 12.87 -8.45
C GLY A 36 11.36 13.04 -7.82
N MET A 37 10.28 12.70 -8.53
CA MET A 37 8.89 12.77 -8.04
C MET A 37 8.26 11.38 -7.88
N ARG A 38 9.08 10.32 -7.77
CA ARG A 38 8.61 8.94 -7.68
C ARG A 38 7.63 8.74 -6.52
N ASP A 39 7.88 9.42 -5.41
CA ASP A 39 7.07 9.40 -4.20
C ASP A 39 5.62 9.86 -4.42
N LEU A 40 5.35 10.64 -5.47
CA LEU A 40 4.00 11.07 -5.85
C LEU A 40 3.22 9.99 -6.61
N PHE A 41 3.90 8.99 -7.17
CA PHE A 41 3.28 7.93 -7.97
C PHE A 41 3.16 6.64 -7.16
N VAL A 42 2.02 5.98 -7.32
CA VAL A 42 1.80 4.64 -6.76
C VAL A 42 2.29 3.62 -7.78
N GLU A 43 3.49 3.07 -7.57
CA GLU A 43 4.10 2.07 -8.47
C GLU A 43 3.31 0.76 -8.50
N THR A 44 2.77 0.34 -7.36
CA THR A 44 1.93 -0.85 -7.23
C THR A 44 0.78 -0.56 -6.31
N SER A 45 -0.38 -1.20 -6.52
CA SER A 45 -1.54 -1.11 -5.59
C SER A 45 -1.17 -1.46 -4.14
N LYS A 46 -0.03 -2.12 -3.95
CA LYS A 46 0.51 -2.67 -2.71
C LYS A 46 1.38 -1.70 -1.92
N LYS A 47 1.64 -0.49 -2.43
CA LYS A 47 2.32 0.59 -1.68
C LYS A 47 1.45 1.84 -1.67
N PRO A 48 0.33 1.84 -0.93
CA PRO A 48 -0.47 3.04 -0.81
C PRO A 48 0.35 4.15 -0.15
N GLY A 49 0.25 5.38 -0.68
CA GLY A 49 0.88 6.54 -0.06
C GLY A 49 0.34 6.73 1.37
N ARG A 50 1.23 6.67 2.37
CA ARG A 50 0.86 6.88 3.77
C ARG A 50 1.03 8.36 4.13
N THR A 51 0.02 8.95 4.74
CA THR A 51 0.11 10.29 5.33
C THR A 51 -0.12 10.19 6.84
N GLU A 52 0.85 10.63 7.64
CA GLU A 52 0.72 10.64 9.12
C GLU A 52 0.01 11.91 9.65
N LEU A 53 -0.37 12.82 8.74
CA LEU A 53 -0.87 14.15 9.06
C LEU A 53 -2.28 14.12 9.69
N LEU A 54 -3.11 13.14 9.31
CA LEU A 54 -4.53 13.12 9.67
C LEU A 54 -4.86 11.92 10.53
N LYS A 55 -5.40 12.18 11.72
CA LYS A 55 -6.01 11.17 12.58
C LYS A 55 -7.49 11.46 12.73
N PHE A 56 -8.31 10.51 12.30
CA PHE A 56 -9.76 10.61 12.43
C PHE A 56 -10.22 10.01 13.76
N SER A 57 -11.22 10.64 14.37
CA SER A 57 -11.99 10.10 15.49
C SER A 57 -13.44 9.96 15.05
N ILE A 58 -14.01 8.78 15.24
CA ILE A 58 -15.40 8.49 14.90
C ILE A 58 -16.21 8.57 16.19
N ASP A 59 -17.07 9.58 16.30
CA ASP A 59 -18.02 9.71 17.41
C ASP A 59 -19.31 8.95 17.08
N THR A 60 -19.53 7.83 17.76
CA THR A 60 -20.75 7.03 17.63
C THR A 60 -21.88 7.51 18.55
N GLY A 61 -21.69 8.62 19.29
CA GLY A 61 -22.64 9.15 20.26
C GLY A 61 -22.98 8.12 21.34
N THR A 62 -24.27 7.89 21.58
CA THR A 62 -24.76 6.92 22.56
C THR A 62 -25.06 5.54 21.97
N HIS A 63 -24.69 5.30 20.70
CA HIS A 63 -24.97 4.01 20.07
C HIS A 63 -24.05 2.92 20.61
N LEU A 64 -24.66 1.77 20.94
CA LEU A 64 -23.94 0.59 21.40
C LEU A 64 -23.26 -0.15 20.23
N PRO A 65 -22.13 -0.83 20.47
CA PRO A 65 -21.49 -1.66 19.45
C PRO A 65 -22.44 -2.74 18.91
N ILE A 66 -22.42 -2.93 17.60
CA ILE A 66 -23.20 -3.97 16.92
C ILE A 66 -22.35 -5.23 16.79
N LYS A 67 -22.87 -6.37 17.27
CA LYS A 67 -22.25 -7.68 17.14
C LYS A 67 -23.01 -8.51 16.11
N GLN A 68 -22.48 -8.59 14.89
CA GLN A 68 -22.99 -9.47 13.85
C GLN A 68 -22.02 -10.63 13.65
N PRO A 69 -22.48 -11.89 13.57
CA PRO A 69 -21.60 -13.01 13.25
C PRO A 69 -21.05 -12.84 11.82
N PRO A 70 -19.78 -13.21 11.57
CA PRO A 70 -19.27 -13.29 10.21
C PRO A 70 -20.14 -14.17 9.33
N TYR A 71 -20.32 -13.77 8.07
CA TYR A 71 -21.05 -14.57 7.10
C TYR A 71 -20.19 -15.76 6.66
N ARG A 72 -20.85 -16.83 6.20
CA ARG A 72 -20.15 -18.00 5.64
C ARG A 72 -19.73 -17.70 4.21
N VAL A 73 -18.46 -17.93 3.90
CA VAL A 73 -17.89 -17.91 2.55
C VAL A 73 -17.59 -19.31 2.06
N SER A 74 -17.52 -19.50 0.75
CA SER A 74 -16.97 -20.74 0.19
C SER A 74 -15.47 -20.83 0.48
N LYS A 75 -14.90 -22.03 0.40
CA LYS A 75 -13.46 -22.22 0.60
C LYS A 75 -12.63 -21.41 -0.41
N ALA A 76 -13.01 -21.44 -1.69
CA ALA A 76 -12.29 -20.72 -2.73
C ALA A 76 -12.28 -19.21 -2.50
N GLU A 77 -13.41 -18.64 -2.05
CA GLU A 77 -13.48 -17.21 -1.69
C GLU A 77 -12.65 -16.92 -0.44
N GLY A 78 -12.71 -17.80 0.58
CA GLY A 78 -11.92 -17.67 1.80
C GLY A 78 -10.43 -17.67 1.55
N ASP A 79 -9.94 -18.59 0.70
CA ASP A 79 -8.52 -18.68 0.33
C ASP A 79 -8.02 -17.39 -0.36
N VAL A 80 -8.85 -16.80 -1.23
CA VAL A 80 -8.53 -15.50 -1.86
C VAL A 80 -8.52 -14.38 -0.83
N MET A 81 -9.54 -14.30 0.03
CA MET A 81 -9.62 -13.29 1.08
C MET A 81 -8.42 -13.35 2.03
N GLU A 82 -8.00 -14.56 2.44
CA GLU A 82 -6.85 -14.74 3.33
C GLU A 82 -5.55 -14.28 2.68
N SER A 83 -5.36 -14.56 1.39
CA SER A 83 -4.17 -14.10 0.65
C SER A 83 -4.08 -12.57 0.56
N GLU A 84 -5.21 -11.90 0.35
CA GLU A 84 -5.29 -10.44 0.34
C GLU A 84 -5.07 -9.86 1.75
N ILE A 85 -5.70 -10.44 2.79
CA ILE A 85 -5.53 -9.99 4.18
C ILE A 85 -4.07 -10.09 4.61
N GLN A 86 -3.40 -11.20 4.28
CA GLN A 86 -1.99 -11.40 4.60
C GLN A 86 -1.12 -10.28 4.01
N GLU A 87 -1.41 -9.87 2.78
CA GLU A 87 -0.71 -8.77 2.13
C GLU A 87 -0.88 -7.44 2.89
N TYR A 88 -2.09 -7.11 3.34
CA TYR A 88 -2.33 -5.88 4.12
C TYR A 88 -1.69 -5.92 5.52
N LEU A 89 -1.57 -7.10 6.12
CA LEU A 89 -0.85 -7.29 7.38
C LEU A 89 0.65 -7.05 7.21
N ASP A 90 1.24 -7.56 6.14
CA ASP A 90 2.67 -7.35 5.81
C ASP A 90 2.97 -5.86 5.56
N LEU A 91 2.00 -5.12 5.00
CA LEU A 91 2.08 -3.66 4.79
C LEU A 91 1.79 -2.84 6.06
N VAL A 92 1.48 -3.47 7.19
CA VAL A 92 1.13 -2.81 8.47
C VAL A 92 -0.03 -1.82 8.31
N LEU A 93 -0.95 -2.12 7.37
CA LEU A 93 -2.19 -1.37 7.17
C LEU A 93 -3.31 -1.92 8.06
N LEU A 94 -3.26 -3.22 8.34
CA LEU A 94 -4.12 -3.90 9.30
C LEU A 94 -3.30 -4.31 10.53
N ASP A 95 -3.95 -4.33 11.69
CA ASP A 95 -3.39 -4.78 12.97
C ASP A 95 -4.44 -5.64 13.67
N LEU A 96 -4.03 -6.80 14.18
CA LEU A 96 -4.94 -7.74 14.80
C LEU A 96 -5.31 -7.25 16.20
N ARG A 97 -6.55 -6.82 16.39
CA ARG A 97 -7.03 -6.32 17.68
C ARG A 97 -8.22 -7.12 18.19
N LEU A 98 -8.19 -7.44 19.48
CA LEU A 98 -9.36 -7.93 20.19
C LEU A 98 -10.31 -6.76 20.45
N ALA A 99 -11.25 -6.54 19.54
CA ALA A 99 -12.31 -5.56 19.70
C ALA A 99 -13.54 -6.20 20.39
N PRO A 100 -14.40 -5.41 21.06
CA PRO A 100 -15.72 -5.89 21.47
C PRO A 100 -16.67 -6.19 20.29
N GLY A 101 -16.19 -6.14 19.04
CA GLY A 101 -16.88 -6.55 17.80
C GLY A 101 -16.64 -8.03 17.43
N PRO A 102 -17.09 -8.49 16.25
CA PRO A 102 -16.95 -9.90 15.88
C PRO A 102 -15.48 -10.31 15.74
N VAL A 103 -15.15 -11.42 16.39
CA VAL A 103 -13.90 -12.15 16.20
C VAL A 103 -13.88 -12.73 14.78
N LEU A 104 -12.88 -12.33 13.99
CA LEU A 104 -12.41 -13.15 12.89
C LEU A 104 -11.79 -14.40 13.53
N CYS A 105 -12.36 -15.56 13.23
CA CYS A 105 -11.75 -16.85 13.54
C CYS A 105 -10.55 -17.10 12.62
#